data_AF-A0AAV2EGT2-F1
#
_entry.id   AF-A0AAV2EGT2-F1
#
_cell.length_a   1.000
_cell.length_b   1.000
_cell.length_c   1.000
_cell.angle_alpha   90.00
_cell.angle_beta   90.00
_cell.angle_gamma   90.00
#
_symmetry.space_group_name_H-M   'P 1'
#
loop_
_entity.id
_entity.type
_entity.pdbx_description
1 polymer ?
#
loop_
_entity_poly.entity_id
_entity_poly.type
_entity_poly.pdbx_seq_one_letter_code
_entity_poly.pdbx_strand_id
1 'polypeptide(L)'
;MASSKYSKKTPKTSRANSSVRAIDRVSHLPNNILHHILSFLDTESTVQTSILSRRWRCLWKDVPVLNFSRNSSFLDKSDFQKHVDKFLSLRFESTAVSSISFDFGGEALRGQSAGKEIFESVMQYIAAAQGRISHVFISKTSHAADIRDMASAMVEHNLHGSLETLKLHKSNLKNSLLGYGPGFKLLTTLELQQCAFFSSASGKLIDPFANLPTLYHLKVINCTTWGCLLKVSGPKLLDLEIHILVSQHLVYSTFELVEVSAPKLKSFYFRAGNKKSTEKLPELNLPLLDNACIRLWWTKQKHDHPLDNETAERHNHECMNLFCGLHNAKSLVLRFDMVSN
;
A
#
# COMPACT_ATOMS: atom_id res chain seq x y z
N MET A 1 9.41 -57.25 -59.76
CA MET A 1 10.48 -58.08 -59.16
C MET A 1 11.25 -57.23 -58.17
N ALA A 2 11.45 -57.78 -56.98
CA ALA A 2 12.03 -57.16 -55.81
C ALA A 2 13.53 -56.89 -55.94
N SER A 3 14.06 -55.91 -55.19
CA SER A 3 15.31 -56.15 -54.46
C SER A 3 15.40 -55.28 -53.21
N SER A 4 15.68 -55.94 -52.10
CA SER A 4 15.70 -55.43 -50.73
C SER A 4 17.03 -54.75 -50.43
N LYS A 5 17.03 -53.70 -49.60
CA LYS A 5 18.23 -53.29 -48.85
C LYS A 5 17.88 -53.22 -47.36
N TYR A 6 18.20 -54.30 -46.67
CA TYR A 6 18.25 -54.38 -45.21
C TYR A 6 19.30 -53.40 -44.65
N SER A 7 18.89 -52.53 -43.71
CA SER A 7 19.82 -51.81 -42.84
C SER A 7 19.66 -52.31 -41.41
N LYS A 8 20.77 -52.78 -40.83
CA LYS A 8 20.86 -53.39 -39.49
C LYS A 8 20.51 -52.37 -38.42
N LYS A 9 19.47 -52.64 -37.62
CA LYS A 9 19.21 -51.95 -36.34
C LYS A 9 20.16 -52.49 -35.27
N THR A 10 21.10 -51.67 -34.82
CA THR A 10 21.87 -51.93 -33.59
C THR A 10 21.00 -51.66 -32.35
N PRO A 11 21.03 -52.49 -31.30
CA PRO A 11 20.24 -52.26 -30.10
C PRO A 11 20.86 -51.11 -29.29
N LYS A 12 20.09 -50.05 -29.04
CA LYS A 12 20.46 -49.03 -28.04
C LYS A 12 20.26 -49.66 -26.65
N THR A 13 21.37 -49.98 -26.01
CA THR A 13 21.47 -50.40 -24.60
C THR A 13 20.68 -49.44 -23.71
N SER A 14 19.67 -49.97 -23.02
CA SER A 14 18.95 -49.27 -21.96
C SER A 14 19.89 -49.03 -20.78
N ARG A 15 20.46 -47.82 -20.68
CA ARG A 15 20.96 -47.34 -19.40
C ARG A 15 19.76 -47.20 -18.48
N ALA A 16 19.62 -48.15 -17.56
CA ALA A 16 18.77 -47.98 -16.39
C ALA A 16 19.36 -46.82 -15.57
N ASN A 17 18.99 -45.60 -15.95
CA ASN A 17 19.14 -44.46 -15.06
C ASN A 17 18.17 -44.72 -13.92
N SER A 18 18.71 -45.16 -12.79
CA SER A 18 18.09 -45.02 -11.48
C SER A 18 17.93 -43.52 -11.19
N SER A 19 17.00 -42.87 -11.88
CA SER A 19 16.53 -41.57 -11.48
C SER A 19 15.81 -41.81 -10.16
N VAL A 20 16.43 -41.38 -9.06
CA VAL A 20 15.64 -40.94 -7.91
C VAL A 20 14.67 -39.93 -8.50
N ARG A 21 13.41 -40.33 -8.73
CA ARG A 21 12.37 -39.42 -9.17
C ARG A 21 12.36 -38.36 -8.08
N ALA A 22 12.87 -37.17 -8.39
CA ALA A 22 12.78 -36.04 -7.48
C ALA A 22 11.29 -35.90 -7.15
N ILE A 23 10.92 -36.25 -5.92
CA ILE A 23 9.53 -36.23 -5.48
C ILE A 23 9.12 -34.77 -5.58
N ASP A 24 8.09 -34.48 -6.36
CA ASP A 24 7.54 -33.13 -6.49
C ASP A 24 6.79 -32.77 -5.20
N ARG A 25 7.54 -32.44 -4.15
CA ARG A 25 7.00 -32.19 -2.80
C ARG A 25 6.03 -31.01 -2.79
N VAL A 26 6.19 -30.04 -3.70
CA VAL A 26 5.34 -28.85 -3.74
C VAL A 26 3.97 -29.21 -4.30
N SER A 27 3.88 -29.96 -5.40
CA SER A 27 2.56 -30.39 -5.93
C SER A 27 1.79 -31.34 -5.01
N HIS A 28 2.45 -31.96 -4.02
CA HIS A 28 1.80 -32.78 -2.99
C HIS A 28 1.21 -31.95 -1.84
N LEU A 29 1.45 -30.64 -1.79
CA LEU A 29 0.85 -29.77 -0.79
C LEU A 29 -0.68 -29.66 -1.00
N PRO A 30 -1.45 -29.53 0.09
CA PRO A 30 -2.88 -29.21 0.01
C PRO A 30 -3.19 -27.92 -0.76
N ASN A 31 -4.37 -27.85 -1.39
CA ASN A 31 -4.81 -26.70 -2.18
C ASN A 31 -4.71 -25.37 -1.44
N ASN A 32 -5.12 -25.32 -0.17
CA ASN A 32 -5.07 -24.11 0.63
C ASN A 32 -3.63 -23.57 0.80
N ILE A 33 -2.63 -24.46 0.93
CA ILE A 33 -1.23 -24.05 1.00
C ILE A 33 -0.74 -23.55 -0.36
N LEU A 34 -1.12 -24.23 -1.44
CA LEU A 34 -0.76 -23.80 -2.79
C LEU A 34 -1.40 -22.43 -3.13
N HIS A 35 -2.67 -22.22 -2.79
CA HIS A 35 -3.34 -20.93 -2.95
C HIS A 35 -2.69 -19.84 -2.10
N HIS A 36 -2.26 -20.18 -0.88
CA HIS A 36 -1.51 -19.25 -0.04
C HIS A 36 -0.16 -18.86 -0.67
N ILE A 37 0.61 -19.82 -1.20
CA ILE A 37 1.84 -19.54 -1.94
C ILE A 37 1.56 -18.64 -3.15
N LEU A 38 0.53 -18.98 -3.93
CA LEU A 38 0.11 -18.20 -5.10
C LEU A 38 -0.38 -16.80 -4.75
N SER A 39 -0.92 -16.58 -3.54
CA SER A 39 -1.39 -15.27 -3.09
C SER A 39 -0.29 -14.21 -2.95
N PHE A 40 0.98 -14.62 -2.93
CA PHE A 40 2.13 -13.72 -2.92
C PHE A 40 2.58 -13.29 -4.33
N LEU A 41 2.02 -13.88 -5.38
CA LEU A 41 2.38 -13.60 -6.78
C LEU A 41 1.42 -12.57 -7.39
N ASP A 42 1.88 -11.89 -8.44
CA ASP A 42 0.97 -11.16 -9.33
C ASP A 42 0.14 -12.13 -10.18
N THR A 43 -0.95 -11.64 -10.78
CA THR A 43 -1.85 -12.49 -11.57
C THR A 43 -1.16 -13.14 -12.76
N GLU A 44 -0.18 -12.45 -13.38
CA GLU A 44 0.59 -12.98 -14.49
C GLU A 44 1.44 -14.20 -14.05
N SER A 45 2.26 -14.03 -13.02
CA SER A 45 3.11 -15.09 -12.46
C SER A 45 2.26 -16.25 -11.93
N THR A 46 1.10 -15.95 -11.34
CA THR A 46 0.14 -16.96 -10.87
C THR A 46 -0.33 -17.82 -12.05
N VAL A 47 -0.72 -17.22 -13.17
CA VAL A 47 -1.11 -17.97 -14.38
C VAL A 47 0.08 -18.75 -14.96
N GLN A 48 1.29 -18.18 -14.95
CA GLN A 48 2.49 -18.86 -15.45
C GLN A 48 2.79 -20.16 -14.68
N THR A 49 2.46 -20.25 -13.39
CA THR A 49 2.61 -21.51 -12.64
C THR A 49 1.82 -22.69 -13.23
N SER A 50 0.83 -22.44 -14.09
CA SER A 50 0.02 -23.47 -14.76
C SER A 50 0.84 -24.46 -15.60
N ILE A 51 2.07 -24.09 -16.01
CA ILE A 51 2.96 -24.96 -16.79
C ILE A 51 3.77 -25.94 -15.92
N LEU A 52 3.83 -25.74 -14.60
CA LEU A 52 4.68 -26.53 -13.70
C LEU A 52 4.28 -28.01 -13.67
N SER A 53 2.99 -28.30 -13.58
CA SER A 53 2.46 -29.66 -13.70
C SER A 53 0.95 -29.66 -13.95
N ARG A 54 0.38 -30.83 -14.24
CA ARG A 54 -1.09 -31.01 -14.38
C ARG A 54 -1.85 -30.48 -13.16
N ARG A 55 -1.24 -30.54 -11.97
CA ARG A 55 -1.83 -30.12 -10.70
C ARG A 55 -2.00 -28.60 -10.61
N TRP A 56 -1.09 -27.83 -11.20
CA TRP A 56 -1.06 -26.37 -11.14
C TRP A 56 -1.90 -25.69 -12.21
N ARG A 57 -2.26 -26.43 -13.27
CA ARG A 57 -2.95 -25.89 -14.45
C ARG A 57 -4.14 -24.99 -14.15
N CYS A 58 -4.92 -25.34 -13.11
CA CYS A 58 -6.15 -24.63 -12.75
C CYS A 58 -6.10 -23.97 -11.36
N LEU A 59 -5.00 -24.06 -10.61
CA LEU A 59 -4.93 -23.51 -9.24
C LEU A 59 -5.19 -22.00 -9.21
N TRP A 60 -4.60 -21.28 -10.15
CA TRP A 60 -4.73 -19.83 -10.26
C TRP A 60 -6.19 -19.35 -10.38
N LYS A 61 -7.09 -20.19 -10.91
CA LYS A 61 -8.51 -19.86 -11.10
C LYS A 61 -9.28 -19.72 -9.79
N ASP A 62 -8.77 -20.30 -8.71
CA ASP A 62 -9.42 -20.35 -7.39
C ASP A 62 -8.62 -19.57 -6.31
N VAL A 63 -7.65 -18.74 -6.72
CA VAL A 63 -6.84 -17.94 -5.78
C VAL A 63 -7.68 -16.76 -5.26
N PRO A 64 -7.87 -16.59 -3.95
CA PRO A 64 -8.76 -15.57 -3.38
C PRO A 64 -8.15 -14.15 -3.30
N VAL A 65 -6.90 -14.00 -3.74
CA VAL A 65 -6.13 -12.75 -3.75
C VAL A 65 -5.80 -12.40 -5.19
N LEU A 66 -6.22 -11.22 -5.63
CA LEU A 66 -5.98 -10.75 -6.99
C LEU A 66 -4.96 -9.61 -6.96
N ASN A 67 -3.82 -9.80 -7.62
CA ASN A 67 -2.78 -8.77 -7.68
C ASN A 67 -2.47 -8.39 -9.12
N PHE A 68 -3.13 -7.31 -9.57
CA PHE A 68 -2.97 -6.76 -10.90
C PHE A 68 -1.83 -5.73 -10.88
N SER A 69 -0.63 -6.20 -11.20
CA SER A 69 0.52 -5.33 -11.39
C SER A 69 0.70 -5.02 -12.86
N ARG A 70 0.69 -3.73 -13.18
CA ARG A 70 1.08 -3.27 -14.50
C ARG A 70 2.60 -3.22 -14.56
N ASN A 71 3.18 -4.23 -15.19
CA ASN A 71 4.61 -4.29 -15.45
C ASN A 71 4.91 -3.88 -16.91
N SER A 72 6.18 -3.90 -17.31
CA SER A 72 6.64 -3.49 -18.64
C SER A 72 6.12 -4.37 -19.80
N SER A 73 5.40 -5.46 -19.52
CA SER A 73 4.81 -6.33 -20.55
C SER A 73 3.60 -5.70 -21.26
N PHE A 74 2.99 -4.67 -20.67
CA PHE A 74 1.80 -4.02 -21.24
C PHE A 74 2.18 -2.74 -21.99
N LEU A 75 1.98 -2.75 -23.31
CA LEU A 75 2.32 -1.63 -24.20
C LEU A 75 1.43 -0.41 -23.97
N ASP A 76 0.13 -0.64 -23.74
CA ASP A 76 -0.82 0.42 -23.46
C ASP A 76 -1.92 0.02 -22.45
N LYS A 77 -2.89 0.91 -22.23
CA LYS A 77 -4.01 0.71 -21.28
C LYS A 77 -4.94 -0.41 -21.75
N SER A 78 -5.19 -0.48 -23.05
CA SER A 78 -6.15 -1.42 -23.63
C SER A 78 -5.67 -2.85 -23.50
N ASP A 79 -4.36 -3.08 -23.63
CA ASP A 79 -3.77 -4.41 -23.48
C ASP A 79 -3.84 -4.91 -22.04
N PHE A 80 -3.60 -4.01 -21.07
CA PHE A 80 -3.76 -4.35 -19.66
C PHE A 80 -5.23 -4.62 -19.30
N GLN A 81 -6.17 -3.81 -19.77
CA GLN A 81 -7.61 -4.04 -19.59
C GLN A 81 -8.03 -5.40 -20.16
N LYS A 82 -7.66 -5.71 -21.41
CA LYS A 82 -7.95 -7.01 -22.04
C LYS A 82 -7.37 -8.17 -21.24
N HIS A 83 -6.18 -8.01 -20.67
CA HIS A 83 -5.59 -9.02 -19.81
C HIS A 83 -6.42 -9.24 -18.53
N VAL A 84 -6.83 -8.16 -17.86
CA VAL A 84 -7.67 -8.21 -16.66
C VAL A 84 -9.00 -8.90 -16.99
N ASP A 85 -9.72 -8.45 -18.03
CA ASP A 85 -11.02 -9.03 -18.40
C ASP A 85 -10.89 -10.51 -18.79
N LYS A 86 -9.84 -10.87 -19.54
CA LYS A 86 -9.54 -12.27 -19.89
C LYS A 86 -9.21 -13.10 -18.66
N PHE A 87 -8.46 -12.56 -17.71
CA PHE A 87 -8.15 -13.25 -16.46
C PHE A 87 -9.43 -13.51 -15.66
N LEU A 88 -10.26 -12.49 -15.45
CA LEU A 88 -11.52 -12.58 -14.69
C LEU A 88 -12.50 -13.58 -15.32
N SER A 89 -12.69 -13.53 -16.64
CA SER A 89 -13.60 -14.43 -17.38
C SER A 89 -13.19 -15.91 -17.37
N LEU A 90 -11.93 -16.22 -17.04
CA LEU A 90 -11.42 -17.60 -17.00
C LEU A 90 -11.39 -18.20 -15.59
N ARG A 91 -11.68 -17.40 -14.55
CA ARG A 91 -11.74 -17.83 -13.15
C ARG A 91 -13.01 -18.64 -12.87
N PHE A 92 -13.03 -19.33 -11.72
CA PHE A 92 -14.26 -19.95 -11.25
C PHE A 92 -15.19 -18.90 -10.65
N GLU A 93 -16.46 -18.91 -11.07
CA GLU A 93 -17.47 -17.94 -10.64
C GLU A 93 -17.75 -18.01 -9.13
N SER A 94 -17.57 -19.19 -8.52
CA SER A 94 -17.82 -19.42 -7.09
C SER A 94 -16.67 -18.96 -6.18
N THR A 95 -15.53 -18.51 -6.73
CA THR A 95 -14.37 -18.18 -5.92
C THR A 95 -14.54 -16.80 -5.29
N ALA A 96 -14.67 -16.78 -3.96
CA ALA A 96 -14.68 -15.54 -3.20
C ALA A 96 -13.33 -14.81 -3.31
N VAL A 97 -13.38 -13.50 -3.55
CA VAL A 97 -12.21 -12.62 -3.55
C VAL A 97 -12.18 -11.86 -2.24
N SER A 98 -11.08 -12.01 -1.49
CA SER A 98 -10.89 -11.37 -0.18
C SER A 98 -9.97 -10.15 -0.24
N SER A 99 -9.00 -10.16 -1.17
CA SER A 99 -8.00 -9.12 -1.28
C SER A 99 -7.69 -8.78 -2.73
N ILE A 100 -7.54 -7.49 -2.99
CA ILE A 100 -7.18 -6.97 -4.31
C ILE A 100 -6.06 -5.95 -4.21
N SER A 101 -5.10 -6.08 -5.11
CA SER A 101 -3.99 -5.17 -5.29
C SER A 101 -3.99 -4.66 -6.73
N PHE A 102 -3.89 -3.34 -6.90
CA PHE A 102 -3.63 -2.70 -8.17
C PHE A 102 -2.34 -1.89 -8.08
N ASP A 103 -1.38 -2.18 -8.96
CA ASP A 103 -0.21 -1.34 -9.18
C ASP A 103 -0.28 -0.78 -10.60
N PHE A 104 -0.56 0.51 -10.73
CA PHE A 104 -0.70 1.19 -12.02
C PHE A 104 0.63 1.71 -12.58
N GLY A 105 1.76 1.28 -12.02
CA GLY A 105 3.10 1.69 -12.46
C GLY A 105 3.41 1.39 -13.93
N GLY A 106 4.39 2.13 -14.46
CA GLY A 106 4.91 1.95 -15.83
C GLY A 106 5.30 3.29 -16.44
N GLU A 107 6.55 3.42 -16.89
CA GLU A 107 7.05 4.67 -17.50
C GLU A 107 6.33 5.02 -18.82
N ALA A 108 5.89 4.00 -19.55
CA ALA A 108 5.31 4.12 -20.88
C ALA A 108 4.05 5.00 -20.94
N LEU A 109 3.27 5.10 -19.85
CA LEU A 109 1.98 5.80 -19.84
C LEU A 109 1.87 6.93 -18.81
N ARG A 110 2.98 7.63 -18.48
CA ARG A 110 2.89 8.87 -17.69
C ARG A 110 1.84 9.80 -18.32
N GLY A 111 0.72 10.02 -17.61
CA GLY A 111 -0.33 10.95 -18.03
C GLY A 111 -1.64 10.31 -18.53
N GLN A 112 -1.82 8.98 -18.57
CA GLN A 112 -3.11 8.36 -18.92
C GLN A 112 -3.91 7.94 -17.68
N SER A 113 -5.15 8.41 -17.52
CA SER A 113 -6.10 7.95 -16.49
C SER A 113 -6.64 6.57 -16.86
N ALA A 114 -5.97 5.52 -16.39
CA ALA A 114 -6.33 4.14 -16.67
C ALA A 114 -6.98 3.44 -15.47
N GLY A 115 -6.97 4.08 -14.29
CA GLY A 115 -7.34 3.41 -13.05
C GLY A 115 -8.83 3.07 -12.97
N LYS A 116 -9.69 3.93 -13.51
CA LYS A 116 -11.14 3.83 -13.34
C LYS A 116 -11.76 2.59 -13.96
N GLU A 117 -11.62 2.40 -15.28
CA GLU A 117 -12.35 1.35 -15.99
C GLU A 117 -11.90 -0.06 -15.58
N ILE A 118 -10.60 -0.21 -15.32
CA ILE A 118 -10.03 -1.47 -14.82
C ILE A 118 -10.60 -1.77 -13.44
N PHE A 119 -10.61 -0.76 -12.56
CA PHE A 119 -11.13 -0.91 -11.22
C PHE A 119 -12.63 -1.24 -11.27
N GLU A 120 -13.42 -0.53 -12.07
CA GLU A 120 -14.85 -0.79 -12.29
C GLU A 120 -15.11 -2.23 -12.79
N SER A 121 -14.39 -2.70 -13.80
CA SER A 121 -14.52 -4.08 -14.31
C SER A 121 -14.29 -5.12 -13.20
N VAL A 122 -13.24 -4.92 -12.39
CA VAL A 122 -12.92 -5.82 -11.28
C VAL A 122 -13.99 -5.74 -10.18
N MET A 123 -14.46 -4.53 -9.82
CA MET A 123 -15.52 -4.37 -8.81
C MET A 123 -16.84 -4.99 -9.28
N GLN A 124 -17.18 -4.85 -10.55
CA GLN A 124 -18.36 -5.48 -11.15
C GLN A 124 -18.27 -7.01 -11.09
N TYR A 125 -17.11 -7.59 -11.42
CA TYR A 125 -16.89 -9.04 -11.30
C TYR A 125 -17.12 -9.54 -9.87
N ILE A 126 -16.62 -8.81 -8.87
CA ILE A 126 -16.73 -9.22 -7.46
C ILE A 126 -18.15 -9.10 -6.94
N ALA A 127 -18.83 -8.00 -7.31
CA ALA A 127 -20.23 -7.80 -7.00
C ALA A 127 -21.08 -8.94 -7.59
N ALA A 128 -20.80 -9.36 -8.83
CA ALA A 128 -21.47 -10.49 -9.48
C ALA A 128 -21.17 -11.84 -8.79
N ALA A 129 -19.93 -12.05 -8.35
CA ALA A 129 -19.52 -13.26 -7.64
C ALA A 129 -19.97 -13.31 -6.16
N GLN A 130 -20.78 -12.34 -5.70
CA GLN A 130 -21.20 -12.17 -4.29
C GLN A 130 -20.01 -12.14 -3.31
N GLY A 131 -18.83 -11.74 -3.80
CA GLY A 131 -17.62 -11.69 -2.99
C GLY A 131 -17.66 -10.51 -2.01
N ARG A 132 -17.08 -10.70 -0.83
CA ARG A 132 -16.82 -9.62 0.12
C ARG A 132 -15.32 -9.32 0.13
N ILE A 133 -14.95 -8.15 -0.38
CA ILE A 133 -13.58 -7.66 -0.29
C ILE A 133 -13.40 -7.04 1.09
N SER A 134 -12.38 -7.50 1.81
CA SER A 134 -11.95 -6.93 3.07
C SER A 134 -10.66 -6.12 2.92
N HIS A 135 -9.81 -6.42 1.93
CA HIS A 135 -8.52 -5.77 1.76
C HIS A 135 -8.33 -5.20 0.35
N VAL A 136 -8.04 -3.89 0.27
CA VAL A 136 -7.70 -3.22 -1.00
C VAL A 136 -6.35 -2.53 -0.86
N PHE A 137 -5.46 -2.82 -1.81
CA PHE A 137 -4.18 -2.14 -1.99
C PHE A 137 -4.16 -1.45 -3.36
N ILE A 138 -3.81 -0.17 -3.40
CA ILE A 138 -3.71 0.60 -4.63
C ILE A 138 -2.37 1.34 -4.62
N SER A 139 -1.63 1.28 -5.72
CA SER A 139 -0.33 1.91 -5.87
C SER A 139 -0.20 2.70 -7.17
N LYS A 140 0.58 3.79 -7.11
CA LYS A 140 1.06 4.59 -8.25
C LYS A 140 -0.07 5.14 -9.14
N THR A 141 -1.10 5.71 -8.52
CA THR A 141 -2.17 6.39 -9.27
C THR A 141 -1.62 7.66 -9.91
N SER A 142 -1.62 7.74 -11.23
CA SER A 142 -1.05 8.88 -11.98
C SER A 142 -1.85 10.16 -11.87
N HIS A 143 -3.18 10.07 -11.69
CA HIS A 143 -4.08 11.22 -11.68
C HIS A 143 -4.96 11.25 -10.44
N ALA A 144 -5.25 12.46 -9.94
CA ALA A 144 -6.20 12.65 -8.83
C ALA A 144 -7.62 12.14 -9.17
N ALA A 145 -8.00 12.17 -10.46
CA ALA A 145 -9.26 11.61 -10.93
C ALA A 145 -9.35 10.09 -10.66
N ASP A 146 -8.24 9.35 -10.79
CA ASP A 146 -8.22 7.90 -10.61
C ASP A 146 -8.74 7.51 -9.21
N ILE A 147 -8.30 8.20 -8.15
CA ILE A 147 -8.74 7.90 -6.78
C ILE A 147 -10.19 8.29 -6.56
N ARG A 148 -10.61 9.46 -7.03
CA ARG A 148 -12.01 9.89 -6.89
C ARG A 148 -12.94 8.89 -7.56
N ASP A 149 -12.59 8.49 -8.77
CA ASP A 149 -13.43 7.60 -9.56
C ASP A 149 -13.44 6.18 -8.97
N MET A 150 -12.32 5.71 -8.40
CA MET A 150 -12.28 4.49 -7.58
C MET A 150 -13.17 4.61 -6.33
N ALA A 151 -13.16 5.75 -5.64
CA ALA A 151 -14.04 5.98 -4.49
C ALA A 151 -15.51 5.86 -4.91
N SER A 152 -15.88 6.46 -6.04
CA SER A 152 -17.22 6.37 -6.61
C SER A 152 -17.61 4.91 -6.91
N ALA A 153 -16.74 4.14 -7.57
CA ALA A 153 -16.99 2.73 -7.86
C ALA A 153 -17.14 1.88 -6.58
N MET A 154 -16.34 2.14 -5.53
CA MET A 154 -16.48 1.46 -4.24
C MET A 154 -17.82 1.75 -3.56
N VAL A 155 -18.35 2.96 -3.72
CA VAL A 155 -19.67 3.34 -3.20
C VAL A 155 -20.77 2.68 -4.02
N GLU A 156 -20.68 2.76 -5.35
CA GLU A 156 -21.65 2.20 -6.31
C GLU A 156 -21.84 0.69 -6.11
N HIS A 157 -20.75 -0.05 -5.88
CA HIS A 157 -20.79 -1.49 -5.64
C HIS A 157 -20.91 -1.89 -4.16
N ASN A 158 -21.26 -0.95 -3.27
CA ASN A 158 -21.48 -1.16 -1.82
C ASN A 158 -20.29 -1.79 -1.06
N LEU A 159 -19.07 -1.59 -1.55
CA LEU A 159 -17.85 -2.16 -0.97
C LEU A 159 -17.34 -1.39 0.24
N HIS A 160 -17.70 -0.11 0.36
CA HIS A 160 -17.41 0.73 1.52
C HIS A 160 -17.95 0.14 2.84
N GLY A 161 -18.93 -0.78 2.76
CA GLY A 161 -19.53 -1.48 3.89
C GLY A 161 -18.82 -2.77 4.31
N SER A 162 -17.89 -3.32 3.50
CA SER A 162 -17.15 -4.55 3.84
C SER A 162 -15.64 -4.34 4.04
N LEU A 163 -15.11 -3.19 3.62
CA LEU A 163 -13.68 -2.95 3.61
C LEU A 163 -13.12 -2.79 5.02
N GLU A 164 -12.15 -3.64 5.37
CA GLU A 164 -11.46 -3.66 6.67
C GLU A 164 -10.07 -3.02 6.58
N THR A 165 -9.38 -3.20 5.45
CA THR A 165 -8.04 -2.67 5.20
C THR A 165 -7.97 -1.94 3.88
N LEU A 166 -7.46 -0.71 3.93
CA LEU A 166 -7.15 0.10 2.76
C LEU A 166 -5.69 0.53 2.80
N LYS A 167 -4.96 0.25 1.73
CA LYS A 167 -3.57 0.68 1.56
C LYS A 167 -3.44 1.49 0.27
N LEU A 168 -2.96 2.72 0.37
CA LEU A 168 -2.74 3.61 -0.76
C LEU A 168 -1.26 4.00 -0.81
N HIS A 169 -0.61 3.78 -1.94
CA HIS A 169 0.82 3.99 -2.12
C HIS A 169 1.07 4.88 -3.34
N LYS A 170 1.90 5.93 -3.22
CA LYS A 170 2.23 6.85 -4.32
C LYS A 170 0.98 7.43 -4.99
N SER A 171 0.03 7.87 -4.16
CA SER A 171 -1.32 8.23 -4.60
C SER A 171 -1.68 9.69 -4.28
N ASN A 172 -2.34 10.38 -5.21
CA ASN A 172 -2.79 11.76 -5.01
C ASN A 172 -4.20 11.81 -4.42
N LEU A 173 -4.30 12.08 -3.12
CA LEU A 173 -5.55 12.08 -2.34
C LEU A 173 -6.35 13.39 -2.46
N LYS A 174 -6.10 14.21 -3.50
CA LYS A 174 -6.91 15.40 -3.78
C LYS A 174 -8.39 15.00 -3.88
N ASN A 175 -9.26 15.71 -3.18
CA ASN A 175 -10.69 15.38 -3.05
C ASN A 175 -10.91 14.02 -2.34
N SER A 176 -10.23 13.84 -1.20
CA SER A 176 -10.07 12.62 -0.41
C SER A 176 -11.18 11.58 -0.56
N LEU A 177 -10.81 10.38 -0.99
CA LEU A 177 -11.58 9.12 -0.89
C LEU A 177 -12.17 8.91 0.51
N LEU A 178 -11.49 9.42 1.54
CA LEU A 178 -11.89 9.37 2.95
C LEU A 178 -12.93 10.43 3.36
N GLY A 179 -13.14 11.46 2.53
CA GLY A 179 -14.12 12.53 2.72
C GLY A 179 -15.34 12.42 1.80
N TYR A 180 -15.38 11.45 0.88
CA TYR A 180 -16.50 11.22 -0.03
C TYR A 180 -17.44 10.11 0.48
N GLY A 181 -18.75 10.34 0.35
CA GLY A 181 -19.78 9.32 0.54
C GLY A 181 -20.11 8.98 2.01
N PRO A 182 -20.77 7.85 2.27
CA PRO A 182 -21.24 7.45 3.60
C PRO A 182 -20.13 7.05 4.60
N GLY A 183 -18.86 7.19 4.21
CA GLY A 183 -17.68 6.79 5.00
C GLY A 183 -17.44 5.27 5.02
N PHE A 184 -16.20 4.86 5.31
CA PHE A 184 -15.86 3.46 5.50
C PHE A 184 -16.22 3.00 6.92
N LYS A 185 -17.31 2.25 7.06
CA LYS A 185 -17.86 1.89 8.38
C LYS A 185 -17.10 0.77 9.09
N LEU A 186 -16.45 -0.11 8.34
CA LEU A 186 -15.72 -1.27 8.89
C LEU A 186 -14.19 -1.14 8.76
N LEU A 187 -13.68 -0.02 8.25
CA LEU A 187 -12.25 0.15 8.01
C LEU A 187 -11.49 0.22 9.34
N THR A 188 -10.73 -0.83 9.64
CA THR A 188 -9.92 -0.96 10.85
C THR A 188 -8.49 -0.52 10.63
N THR A 189 -7.98 -0.65 9.41
CA THR A 189 -6.59 -0.39 9.06
C THR A 189 -6.48 0.48 7.83
N LEU A 190 -5.77 1.60 7.95
CA LEU A 190 -5.45 2.52 6.86
C LEU A 190 -3.94 2.74 6.77
N GLU A 191 -3.36 2.43 5.61
CA GLU A 191 -1.94 2.67 5.33
C GLU A 191 -1.81 3.62 4.14
N LEU A 192 -1.14 4.73 4.35
CA LEU A 192 -0.84 5.74 3.33
C LEU A 192 0.67 5.85 3.20
N GLN A 193 1.21 5.59 2.02
CA GLN A 193 2.64 5.69 1.77
C GLN A 193 2.91 6.55 0.54
N GLN A 194 3.75 7.58 0.66
CA GLN A 194 4.08 8.50 -0.43
C GLN A 194 2.84 9.13 -1.08
N CYS A 195 1.80 9.38 -0.28
CA CYS A 195 0.58 10.01 -0.74
C CYS A 195 0.65 11.54 -0.64
N ALA A 196 -0.06 12.24 -1.51
CA ALA A 196 -0.18 13.69 -1.47
C ALA A 196 -1.57 14.12 -1.01
N PHE A 197 -1.65 14.96 0.02
CA PHE A 197 -2.85 15.66 0.45
C PHE A 197 -2.86 17.05 -0.17
N PHE A 198 -4.03 17.52 -0.62
CA PHE A 198 -4.18 18.80 -1.31
C PHE A 198 -5.43 19.55 -0.85
N SER A 199 -5.31 20.85 -0.64
CA SER A 199 -6.43 21.79 -0.49
C SER A 199 -6.30 22.93 -1.51
N SER A 200 -7.42 23.37 -2.08
CA SER A 200 -7.47 24.54 -2.96
C SER A 200 -7.31 25.87 -2.20
N ALA A 201 -7.65 25.90 -0.91
CA ALA A 201 -7.46 27.05 -0.04
C ALA A 201 -6.19 26.84 0.80
N SER A 202 -5.24 27.77 0.69
CA SER A 202 -3.98 27.74 1.45
C SER A 202 -4.23 27.80 2.96
N GLY A 203 -3.48 27.00 3.72
CA GLY A 203 -3.56 26.98 5.19
C GLY A 203 -4.83 26.35 5.76
N LYS A 204 -5.65 25.69 4.93
CA LYS A 204 -6.86 25.02 5.42
C LYS A 204 -6.48 23.83 6.30
N LEU A 205 -6.99 23.82 7.54
CA LEU A 205 -6.94 22.65 8.40
C LEU A 205 -7.90 21.58 7.86
N ILE A 206 -7.38 20.38 7.61
CA ILE A 206 -8.15 19.23 7.15
C ILE A 206 -7.92 18.05 8.09
N ASP A 207 -8.97 17.27 8.29
CA ASP A 207 -8.90 15.99 8.98
C ASP A 207 -9.53 14.91 8.10
N PRO A 208 -8.72 14.25 7.25
CA PRO A 208 -9.23 13.22 6.35
C PRO A 208 -9.61 11.93 7.10
N PHE A 209 -9.33 11.83 8.40
CA PHE A 209 -9.52 10.62 9.19
C PHE A 209 -10.74 10.69 10.12
N ALA A 210 -11.27 11.89 10.35
CA ALA A 210 -12.39 12.14 11.26
C ALA A 210 -13.63 11.25 11.03
N ASN A 211 -13.90 10.86 9.79
CA ASN A 211 -15.06 10.06 9.40
C ASN A 211 -14.80 8.53 9.36
N LEU A 212 -13.80 8.04 10.07
CA LEU A 212 -13.43 6.62 10.14
C LEU A 212 -13.70 6.05 11.54
N PRO A 213 -14.96 5.68 11.86
CA PRO A 213 -15.41 5.40 13.23
C PRO A 213 -14.89 4.08 13.82
N THR A 214 -14.26 3.23 13.01
CA THR A 214 -13.73 1.91 13.39
C THR A 214 -12.23 1.78 13.15
N LEU A 215 -11.55 2.88 12.82
CA LEU A 215 -10.12 2.86 12.56
C LEU A 215 -9.32 2.62 13.84
N TYR A 216 -8.57 1.52 13.87
CA TYR A 216 -7.71 1.11 14.98
C TYR A 216 -6.23 1.30 14.65
N HIS A 217 -5.85 1.19 13.38
CA HIS A 217 -4.47 1.25 12.92
C HIS A 217 -4.35 2.26 11.78
N LEU A 218 -3.50 3.28 11.98
CA LEU A 218 -3.21 4.30 10.98
C LEU A 218 -1.70 4.39 10.76
N LYS A 219 -1.27 4.26 9.51
CA LYS A 219 0.12 4.41 9.12
C LYS A 219 0.24 5.45 8.01
N VAL A 220 1.03 6.48 8.23
CA VAL A 220 1.27 7.59 7.29
C VAL A 220 2.77 7.71 7.05
N ILE A 221 3.24 7.33 5.86
CA ILE A 221 4.66 7.19 5.55
C ILE A 221 5.03 8.08 4.37
N ASN A 222 5.94 9.01 4.56
CA ASN A 222 6.49 9.89 3.53
C ASN A 222 5.42 10.60 2.69
N CYS A 223 4.27 10.89 3.30
CA CYS A 223 3.22 11.66 2.66
C CYS A 223 3.59 13.14 2.62
N THR A 224 2.91 13.91 1.77
CA THR A 224 3.16 15.36 1.59
C THR A 224 1.84 16.12 1.64
N THR A 225 1.88 17.35 2.15
CA THR A 225 0.75 18.28 2.15
C THR A 225 0.99 19.42 1.18
N TRP A 226 -0.05 19.82 0.45
CA TRP A 226 -0.01 20.93 -0.49
C TRP A 226 -1.15 21.90 -0.17
N GLY A 227 -0.79 23.06 0.38
CA GLY A 227 -1.76 24.10 0.75
C GLY A 227 -2.71 23.72 1.89
N CYS A 228 -2.42 22.67 2.67
CA CYS A 228 -3.26 22.24 3.79
C CYS A 228 -2.43 21.88 5.01
N LEU A 229 -3.06 22.05 6.17
CA LEU A 229 -2.59 21.60 7.47
C LEU A 229 -3.33 20.33 7.85
N LEU A 230 -2.63 19.28 8.27
CA LEU A 230 -3.23 18.02 8.69
C LEU A 230 -3.50 18.00 10.18
N LYS A 231 -4.70 17.54 10.52
CA LYS A 231 -5.07 17.05 11.85
C LYS A 231 -5.38 15.56 11.76
N VAL A 232 -5.04 14.82 12.81
CA VAL A 232 -5.40 13.41 12.97
C VAL A 232 -6.33 13.27 14.16
N SER A 233 -7.63 13.11 13.91
CA SER A 233 -8.59 12.67 14.93
C SER A 233 -8.83 11.18 14.84
N GLY A 234 -8.64 10.47 15.95
CA GLY A 234 -8.75 9.01 16.01
C GLY A 234 -9.46 8.54 17.29
N PRO A 235 -10.80 8.62 17.38
CA PRO A 235 -11.53 8.30 18.62
C PRO A 235 -11.41 6.83 19.07
N LYS A 236 -11.11 5.92 18.13
CA LYS A 236 -10.85 4.50 18.41
C LYS A 236 -9.44 4.05 18.06
N LEU A 237 -8.58 4.97 17.61
CA LEU A 237 -7.26 4.64 17.14
C LEU A 237 -6.43 4.05 18.29
N LEU A 238 -5.81 2.89 18.07
CA LEU A 238 -4.97 2.17 19.03
C LEU A 238 -3.49 2.26 18.67
N ASP A 239 -3.19 2.27 17.38
CA ASP A 239 -1.83 2.33 16.86
C ASP A 239 -1.72 3.41 15.76
N LEU A 240 -0.70 4.24 15.87
CA LEU A 240 -0.41 5.32 14.94
C LEU A 240 1.08 5.34 14.61
N GLU A 241 1.40 5.14 13.34
CA GLU A 241 2.75 5.28 12.81
C GLU A 241 2.82 6.45 11.83
N ILE A 242 3.68 7.43 12.09
CA ILE A 242 3.93 8.57 11.22
C ILE A 242 5.42 8.63 10.89
N HIS A 243 5.74 8.58 9.59
CA HIS A 243 7.09 8.69 9.08
C HIS A 243 7.14 9.86 8.10
N ILE A 244 7.97 10.84 8.36
CA ILE A 244 8.14 12.05 7.55
C ILE A 244 9.62 12.08 7.17
N LEU A 245 9.94 11.51 6.00
CA LEU A 245 11.28 11.63 5.42
C LEU A 245 11.23 12.66 4.30
N VAL A 246 11.93 13.78 4.49
CA VAL A 246 12.09 14.80 3.45
C VAL A 246 12.92 14.21 2.31
N SER A 247 12.28 13.95 1.17
CA SER A 247 12.98 13.49 -0.03
C SER A 247 13.98 14.56 -0.48
N GLN A 248 15.22 14.17 -0.78
CA GLN A 248 16.23 15.10 -1.28
C GLN A 248 15.86 15.74 -2.62
N HIS A 249 14.89 15.16 -3.34
CA HIS A 249 14.52 15.55 -4.70
C HIS A 249 13.25 16.41 -4.81
N LEU A 250 12.55 16.69 -3.70
CA LEU A 250 11.32 17.50 -3.71
C LEU A 250 11.55 18.79 -2.90
N VAL A 251 12.01 19.83 -3.59
CA VAL A 251 12.37 21.14 -3.00
C VAL A 251 11.15 21.90 -2.44
N TYR A 252 9.92 21.47 -2.76
CA TYR A 252 8.67 22.16 -2.42
C TYR A 252 7.62 21.32 -1.69
N SER A 253 7.93 20.10 -1.24
CA SER A 253 6.96 19.27 -0.51
C SER A 253 7.20 19.32 1.00
N THR A 254 6.33 20.01 1.72
CA THR A 254 6.26 19.96 3.20
C THR A 254 5.23 18.93 3.65
N PHE A 255 5.35 18.44 4.88
CA PHE A 255 4.29 17.67 5.53
C PHE A 255 3.92 18.38 6.83
N GLU A 256 2.81 19.13 6.81
CA GLU A 256 2.41 20.02 7.89
C GLU A 256 1.35 19.36 8.77
N LEU A 257 1.80 18.58 9.75
CA LEU A 257 0.94 17.97 10.77
C LEU A 257 0.88 18.88 12.01
N VAL A 258 -0.32 19.34 12.35
CA VAL A 258 -0.54 20.33 13.41
C VAL A 258 -0.99 19.69 14.72
N GLU A 259 -1.86 18.69 14.66
CA GLU A 259 -2.48 18.10 15.85
C GLU A 259 -2.75 16.60 15.68
N VAL A 260 -2.52 15.84 16.74
CA VAL A 260 -2.97 14.45 16.88
C VAL A 260 -3.84 14.33 18.14
N SER A 261 -5.12 14.02 17.94
CA SER A 261 -6.09 13.79 19.01
C SER A 261 -6.63 12.37 18.92
N ALA A 262 -6.10 11.48 19.76
CA ALA A 262 -6.44 10.06 19.75
C ALA A 262 -6.53 9.54 21.19
N PRO A 263 -7.70 9.67 21.85
CA PRO A 263 -7.84 9.44 23.28
C PRO A 263 -7.62 7.98 23.71
N LYS A 264 -7.73 7.02 22.77
CA LYS A 264 -7.54 5.58 23.02
C LYS A 264 -6.20 5.05 22.54
N LEU A 265 -5.31 5.92 22.04
CA LEU A 265 -4.05 5.49 21.44
C LEU A 265 -3.18 4.77 22.46
N LYS A 266 -2.64 3.62 22.06
CA LYS A 266 -1.81 2.74 22.90
C LYS A 266 -0.36 2.73 22.43
N SER A 267 -0.15 2.82 21.13
CA SER A 267 1.15 2.81 20.48
C SER A 267 1.27 4.01 19.55
N PHE A 268 2.35 4.77 19.70
CA PHE A 268 2.66 5.91 18.86
C PHE A 268 4.10 5.80 18.37
N TYR A 269 4.29 5.73 17.06
CA TYR A 269 5.59 5.80 16.41
C TYR A 269 5.66 7.06 15.56
N PHE A 270 6.61 7.93 15.86
CA PHE A 270 6.84 9.16 15.11
C PHE A 270 8.29 9.20 14.65
N ARG A 271 8.50 9.27 13.34
CA ARG A 271 9.81 9.48 12.73
C ARG A 271 9.75 10.71 11.85
N ALA A 272 10.55 11.73 12.12
CA ALA A 272 10.62 12.92 11.28
C ALA A 272 12.07 13.38 11.08
N GLY A 273 12.35 13.90 9.88
CA GLY A 273 13.64 14.50 9.55
C GLY A 273 13.49 15.93 9.11
N ASN A 274 14.32 16.84 9.63
CA ASN A 274 14.21 18.24 9.29
C ASN A 274 15.34 18.73 8.37
N LYS A 275 14.98 19.36 7.24
CA LYS A 275 15.91 20.16 6.38
C LYS A 275 15.85 21.68 6.67
N LYS A 276 14.77 22.19 7.25
CA LYS A 276 14.51 23.61 7.55
C LYS A 276 13.98 23.75 8.98
N SER A 277 14.73 24.39 9.87
CA SER A 277 14.51 24.62 11.31
C SER A 277 13.19 25.34 11.72
N THR A 278 12.11 25.21 10.94
CA THR A 278 10.84 25.94 11.03
C THR A 278 9.60 25.05 11.10
N GLU A 279 9.73 23.71 11.08
CA GLU A 279 8.56 22.82 11.18
C GLU A 279 8.21 22.55 12.65
N LYS A 280 7.22 23.30 13.17
CA LYS A 280 6.64 23.07 14.51
C LYS A 280 6.16 21.62 14.62
N LEU A 281 6.63 20.91 15.64
CA LEU A 281 6.16 19.56 15.97
C LEU A 281 4.66 19.58 16.36
N PRO A 282 3.92 18.49 16.08
CA PRO A 282 2.48 18.46 16.31
C PRO A 282 2.13 18.49 17.79
N GLU A 283 1.00 19.13 18.10
CA GLU A 283 0.38 19.04 19.42
C GLU A 283 -0.26 17.66 19.60
N LEU A 284 0.01 16.99 20.72
CA LEU A 284 -0.46 15.62 20.98
C LEU A 284 -1.41 15.57 22.18
N ASN A 285 -2.59 15.00 21.96
CA ASN A 285 -3.56 14.68 23.00
C ASN A 285 -3.77 13.16 23.08
N LEU A 286 -2.93 12.51 23.89
CA LEU A 286 -2.79 11.04 23.96
C LEU A 286 -2.85 10.52 25.42
N PRO A 287 -4.01 10.64 26.10
CA PRO A 287 -4.14 10.34 27.54
C PRO A 287 -3.91 8.88 27.93
N LEU A 288 -4.14 7.92 27.03
CA LEU A 288 -4.03 6.47 27.32
C LEU A 288 -2.80 5.79 26.71
N LEU A 289 -1.82 6.58 26.28
CA LEU A 289 -0.63 6.11 25.58
C LEU A 289 0.18 5.16 26.46
N ASP A 290 0.49 3.95 25.95
CA ASP A 290 1.34 3.00 26.68
C ASP A 290 2.78 3.04 26.14
N ASN A 291 2.96 3.05 24.82
CA ASN A 291 4.26 3.01 24.17
C ASN A 291 4.42 4.16 23.19
N ALA A 292 5.53 4.88 23.29
CA ALA A 292 5.91 5.94 22.36
C ALA A 292 7.34 5.70 21.85
N CYS A 293 7.52 5.75 20.53
CA CYS A 293 8.84 5.74 19.89
C CYS A 293 9.00 6.97 19.01
N ILE A 294 9.88 7.88 19.41
CA ILE A 294 10.16 9.12 18.71
C ILE A 294 11.56 9.04 18.12
N ARG A 295 11.67 9.19 16.79
CA ARG A 295 12.94 9.21 16.06
C ARG A 295 13.05 10.50 15.26
N LEU A 296 13.93 11.38 15.70
CA LEU A 296 14.17 12.66 15.06
C LEU A 296 15.58 12.70 14.49
N TRP A 297 15.74 13.34 13.34
CA TRP A 297 17.07 13.60 12.79
C TRP A 297 17.14 14.97 12.15
N TRP A 298 18.29 15.62 12.31
CA TRP A 298 18.57 16.95 11.79
C TRP A 298 19.81 16.91 10.91
N THR A 299 19.77 17.61 9.79
CA THR A 299 20.95 17.84 8.95
C THR A 299 21.56 19.19 9.30
N LYS A 300 22.85 19.22 9.63
CA LYS A 300 23.61 20.49 9.77
C LYS A 300 23.63 21.22 8.42
N GLN A 301 23.15 22.46 8.35
CA GLN A 301 23.32 23.25 7.13
C GLN A 301 24.78 23.70 7.00
N LYS A 302 25.29 23.80 5.76
CA LYS A 302 26.66 24.28 5.49
C LYS A 302 26.93 25.71 5.98
N HIS A 303 25.86 26.48 6.26
CA HIS A 303 25.94 27.85 6.77
C HIS A 303 25.60 27.97 8.27
N ASP A 304 25.30 26.86 8.95
CA ASP A 304 25.10 26.90 10.40
C ASP A 304 26.45 27.18 11.06
N HIS A 305 26.62 28.40 11.56
CA HIS A 305 27.79 28.75 12.36
C HIS A 305 27.85 27.80 13.56
N PRO A 306 29.05 27.34 13.99
CA PRO A 306 29.22 26.36 15.07
C PRO A 306 28.69 26.79 16.46
N LEU A 307 28.08 27.97 16.56
CA LEU A 307 27.56 28.61 17.77
C LEU A 307 26.11 29.11 17.60
N ASP A 308 25.34 28.62 16.62
CA ASP A 308 23.91 28.96 16.52
C ASP A 308 23.11 28.26 17.64
N ASN A 309 23.28 28.78 18.85
CA ASN A 309 22.61 28.37 20.06
C ASN A 309 21.09 28.59 19.95
N GLU A 310 20.66 29.56 19.13
CA GLU A 310 19.25 29.88 18.91
C GLU A 310 18.53 28.76 18.14
N THR A 311 19.18 28.18 17.12
CA THR A 311 18.63 27.02 16.40
C THR A 311 18.61 25.77 17.29
N ALA A 312 19.63 25.55 18.12
CA ALA A 312 19.65 24.44 19.08
C ALA A 312 18.56 24.59 20.16
N GLU A 313 18.39 25.79 20.71
CA GLU A 313 17.35 26.12 21.69
C GLU A 313 15.94 25.98 21.09
N ARG A 314 15.73 26.39 19.84
CA ARG A 314 14.46 26.19 19.13
C ARG A 314 14.11 24.71 18.98
N HIS A 315 15.05 23.88 18.53
CA HIS A 315 14.83 22.43 18.42
C HIS A 315 14.55 21.78 19.77
N ASN A 316 15.26 22.21 20.82
CA ASN A 316 15.00 21.76 22.18
C ASN A 316 13.58 22.14 22.63
N HIS A 317 13.16 23.38 22.39
CA HIS A 317 11.82 23.84 22.73
C HIS A 317 10.72 23.06 22.00
N GLU A 318 10.90 22.77 20.71
CA GLU A 318 9.97 21.93 19.95
C GLU A 318 9.91 20.50 20.49
N CYS A 319 11.07 19.91 20.81
CA CYS A 319 11.11 18.57 21.44
C CYS A 319 10.39 18.57 22.79
N MET A 320 10.57 19.61 23.61
CA MET A 320 9.87 19.74 24.89
C MET A 320 8.35 19.85 24.71
N ASN A 321 7.88 20.59 23.71
CA ASN A 321 6.45 20.67 23.39
C ASN A 321 5.88 19.31 22.96
N LEU A 322 6.63 18.53 22.18
CA LEU A 322 6.24 17.15 21.85
C LEU A 322 6.16 16.27 23.12
N PHE A 323 7.13 16.39 24.03
CA PHE A 323 7.17 15.61 25.27
C PHE A 323 6.01 15.93 26.21
N CYS A 324 5.54 17.18 26.25
CA CYS A 324 4.33 17.55 26.99
C CYS A 324 3.13 16.69 26.58
N GLY A 325 3.04 16.23 25.33
CA GLY A 325 1.96 15.37 24.87
C GLY A 325 2.19 13.86 25.06
N LEU A 326 3.38 13.45 25.51
CA LEU A 326 3.77 12.04 25.73
C LEU A 326 3.81 11.66 27.22
N HIS A 327 3.43 12.55 28.12
CA HIS A 327 3.58 12.39 29.57
C HIS A 327 2.90 11.14 30.17
N ASN A 328 1.92 10.55 29.50
CA ASN A 328 1.24 9.33 29.96
C ASN A 328 1.92 8.02 29.49
N ALA A 329 2.91 8.08 28.60
CA ALA A 329 3.58 6.90 28.06
C ALA A 329 4.30 6.10 29.16
N LYS A 330 4.01 4.79 29.25
CA LYS A 330 4.71 3.86 30.14
C LYS A 330 6.10 3.48 29.64
N SER A 331 6.27 3.45 28.33
CA SER A 331 7.52 3.16 27.65
C SER A 331 7.79 4.24 26.61
N LEU A 332 8.95 4.88 26.71
CA LEU A 332 9.37 5.93 25.78
C LEU A 332 10.75 5.59 25.21
N VAL A 333 10.82 5.46 23.89
CA VAL A 333 12.08 5.32 23.14
C VAL A 333 12.33 6.61 22.38
N LEU A 334 13.41 7.30 22.71
CA LEU A 334 13.87 8.50 22.02
C LEU A 334 15.14 8.19 21.25
N ARG A 335 15.19 8.56 19.97
CA ARG A 335 16.42 8.56 19.17
C ARG A 335 16.57 9.88 18.44
N PHE A 336 17.75 10.47 18.59
CA PHE A 336 18.14 11.71 17.97
C PHE A 336 19.41 11.46 17.16
N ASP A 337 19.28 11.52 15.83
CA ASP A 337 20.41 11.32 14.93
C ASP A 337 20.83 12.68 14.35
N MET A 338 22.05 13.13 14.64
CA MET A 338 22.64 14.27 13.94
C MET A 338 23.40 13.77 12.72
N VAL A 339 22.96 14.15 11.52
CA VAL A 339 23.63 13.76 10.28
C VAL A 339 24.46 14.93 9.79
N SER A 340 25.79 14.78 9.85
CA SER A 340 26.73 15.65 9.14
C SER A 340 26.69 15.31 7.65
N ASN A 341 26.43 16.32 6.80
CA ASN A 341 26.52 16.18 5.34
C ASN A 341 27.94 15.83 4.88
#